data_AF-A0A520W7Q7-F1
#
_entry.id   AF-A0A520W7Q7-F1
#
_cell.length_a   1.000
_cell.length_b   1.000
_cell.length_c   1.000
_cell.angle_alpha   90.00
_cell.angle_beta   90.00
_cell.angle_gamma   90.00
#
_symmetry.space_group_name_H-M   'P 1'
#
loop_
_entity.id
_entity.type
_entity.pdbx_description
1 polymer ?
#
loop_
_entity_poly.entity_id
_entity_poly.type
_entity_poly.pdbx_seq_one_letter_code
_entity_poly.pdbx_strand_id
1 'polypeptide(L)'
;MDNYEVNVLTRKGGWKKLPQEVIPSKDELKLNNSDNLNINVTEDTFDSKNLEDANSNLFENFTEINIIIEKLKTVEKEKNNLIGELDQLMSNFEIRKNSLDKKLINIQKEKEMYDKAINLINSLKNV
;
A
#
# COMPACT_ATOMS: atom_id res chain seq x y z
N MET A 1 -4.35 -41.30 1.31
CA MET A 1 -4.72 -40.07 0.60
C MET A 1 -5.77 -39.40 1.44
N ASP A 2 -5.52 -38.17 1.88
CA ASP A 2 -6.47 -37.43 2.70
C ASP A 2 -7.65 -36.96 1.84
N ASN A 3 -8.87 -37.11 2.34
CA ASN A 3 -10.09 -36.67 1.66
C ASN A 3 -10.19 -35.14 1.75
N TYR A 4 -9.69 -34.43 0.74
CA TYR A 4 -9.89 -32.97 0.64
C TYR A 4 -11.29 -32.68 0.10
N GLU A 5 -12.03 -31.76 0.72
CA GLU A 5 -13.33 -31.31 0.22
C GLU A 5 -13.17 -30.12 -0.74
N VAL A 6 -13.89 -30.13 -1.87
CA VAL A 6 -13.87 -29.02 -2.85
C VAL A 6 -15.20 -28.26 -2.82
N ASN A 7 -15.12 -26.95 -2.59
CA ASN A 7 -16.26 -26.02 -2.58
C ASN A 7 -16.10 -24.95 -3.66
N VAL A 8 -17.21 -24.49 -4.24
CA VAL A 8 -17.23 -23.42 -5.26
C VAL A 8 -18.13 -22.26 -4.85
N LEU A 9 -17.70 -21.03 -5.16
CA LEU A 9 -18.47 -19.82 -4.88
C LEU A 9 -19.50 -19.57 -5.99
N THR A 10 -20.76 -19.43 -5.60
CA THR A 10 -21.86 -19.15 -6.52
C THR A 10 -21.95 -17.66 -6.86
N ARG A 11 -22.52 -17.32 -8.02
CA ARG A 11 -22.73 -15.93 -8.47
C ARG A 11 -23.62 -15.09 -7.53
N LYS A 12 -24.32 -15.72 -6.58
CA LYS A 12 -25.16 -15.06 -5.57
C LYS A 12 -24.48 -14.98 -4.18
N GLY A 13 -23.20 -15.33 -4.08
CA GLY A 13 -22.39 -15.09 -2.88
C GLY A 13 -22.41 -16.22 -1.83
N GLY A 14 -22.75 -17.46 -2.19
CA GLY A 14 -22.71 -18.61 -1.29
C GLY A 14 -21.74 -19.70 -1.74
N TRP A 15 -21.05 -20.36 -0.81
CA TRP A 15 -20.23 -21.55 -1.08
C TRP A 15 -21.12 -22.79 -1.26
N LYS A 16 -20.91 -23.54 -2.33
CA LYS A 16 -21.61 -24.81 -2.60
C LYS A 16 -20.59 -25.95 -2.71
N LYS A 17 -20.83 -27.04 -1.99
CA LYS A 17 -20.02 -28.26 -2.04
C LYS A 17 -20.26 -28.99 -3.35
N LEU A 18 -19.18 -29.31 -4.07
CA LEU A 18 -19.28 -30.17 -5.25
C LEU A 18 -19.33 -31.62 -4.78
N PRO A 19 -20.25 -32.45 -5.32
CA PRO A 19 -20.18 -33.88 -5.10
C PRO A 19 -18.87 -34.40 -5.72
N GLN A 20 -18.05 -35.05 -4.90
CA GLN A 20 -16.87 -35.74 -5.38
C GLN A 20 -17.30 -37.15 -5.80
N GLU A 21 -17.20 -37.44 -7.09
CA GLU A 21 -17.29 -38.81 -7.58
C GLU A 21 -16.03 -39.54 -7.13
N VAL A 22 -16.16 -40.32 -6.05
CA VAL A 22 -15.16 -41.32 -5.71
C VAL A 22 -15.32 -42.41 -6.75
N ILE A 23 -14.54 -42.35 -7.83
CA ILE A 23 -14.50 -43.42 -8.83
C ILE A 23 -14.00 -44.68 -8.09
N PRO A 24 -14.84 -45.69 -7.86
CA PRO A 24 -14.32 -46.97 -7.43
C PRO A 24 -13.58 -47.52 -8.64
N SER A 25 -12.29 -47.82 -8.49
CA SER A 25 -11.52 -48.50 -9.52
C SER A 25 -12.17 -49.86 -9.82
N LYS A 26 -13.06 -49.91 -10.82
CA LYS A 26 -13.28 -50.99 -11.81
C LYS A 26 -14.57 -50.79 -12.58
N ASP A 27 -14.38 -50.72 -13.90
CA ASP A 27 -15.24 -51.21 -14.97
C ASP A 27 -16.54 -50.46 -15.33
N GLU A 28 -16.61 -50.18 -16.64
CA GLU A 28 -17.78 -49.91 -17.49
C GLU A 28 -18.35 -48.49 -17.59
N LEU A 29 -17.89 -47.80 -18.64
CA LEU A 29 -18.59 -46.72 -19.35
C LEU A 29 -20.05 -47.11 -19.65
N LYS A 30 -21.01 -46.42 -19.01
CA LYS A 30 -22.35 -46.21 -19.55
C LYS A 30 -22.77 -44.75 -19.37
N LEU A 31 -22.41 -43.94 -20.37
CA LEU A 31 -22.91 -42.58 -20.52
C LEU A 31 -24.34 -42.66 -21.09
N ASN A 32 -25.34 -42.56 -20.21
CA ASN A 32 -26.74 -42.44 -20.62
C ASN A 32 -27.29 -41.07 -20.19
N ASN A 33 -27.81 -40.38 -21.20
CA ASN A 33 -28.91 -39.41 -21.17
C ASN A 33 -28.64 -38.01 -20.59
N SER A 34 -28.38 -37.09 -21.51
CA SER A 34 -29.06 -35.80 -21.70
C SER A 34 -30.05 -35.36 -20.62
N ASP A 35 -29.71 -34.28 -19.91
CA ASP A 35 -30.70 -33.35 -19.36
C ASP A 35 -30.47 -31.94 -19.91
N ASN A 36 -31.48 -31.49 -20.64
CA ASN A 36 -31.64 -30.21 -21.31
C ASN A 36 -31.41 -29.01 -20.37
N LEU A 37 -30.56 -28.06 -20.79
CA LEU A 37 -30.73 -26.64 -20.44
C LEU A 37 -31.21 -25.90 -21.69
N ASN A 38 -32.52 -25.95 -21.91
CA ASN A 38 -33.18 -25.12 -22.92
C ASN A 38 -33.21 -23.67 -22.39
N ILE A 39 -32.23 -22.85 -22.75
CA ILE A 39 -32.24 -21.41 -22.48
C ILE A 39 -32.81 -20.75 -23.74
N ASN A 40 -34.10 -20.45 -23.73
CA ASN A 40 -34.68 -19.50 -24.68
C ASN A 40 -34.06 -18.12 -24.40
N VAL A 41 -33.12 -17.70 -25.25
CA VAL A 41 -32.63 -16.33 -25.30
C VAL A 41 -33.71 -15.50 -26.00
N THR A 42 -34.59 -14.85 -25.25
CA THR A 42 -35.38 -13.74 -25.79
C THR A 42 -34.45 -12.55 -25.97
N GLU A 43 -34.29 -12.14 -27.22
CA GLU A 43 -33.63 -10.91 -27.66
C GLU A 43 -34.37 -9.69 -27.09
N ASP A 44 -33.98 -9.25 -25.89
CA ASP A 44 -34.28 -7.90 -25.44
C ASP A 44 -33.19 -6.96 -25.97
N THR A 45 -33.56 -6.29 -27.07
CA THR A 45 -32.99 -5.06 -27.62
C THR A 45 -32.19 -4.23 -26.61
N PHE A 46 -30.87 -4.19 -26.78
CA PHE A 46 -30.07 -3.04 -26.40
C PHE A 46 -29.18 -2.63 -27.56
N ASP A 47 -29.37 -1.38 -27.95
CA ASP A 47 -28.75 -0.71 -29.09
C ASP A 47 -27.25 -0.95 -29.19
N SER A 48 -26.88 -1.57 -30.30
CA SER A 48 -25.56 -1.46 -30.90
C SER A 48 -25.33 -0.01 -31.33
N LYS A 49 -24.66 0.78 -30.48
CA LYS A 49 -23.79 1.88 -30.93
C LYS A 49 -22.59 2.02 -29.97
N ASN A 50 -21.42 1.70 -30.52
CA ASN A 50 -20.06 1.90 -29.97
C ASN A 50 -19.56 0.84 -28.96
N LEU A 51 -19.32 -0.38 -29.45
CA LEU A 51 -18.36 -1.30 -28.84
C LEU A 51 -17.28 -1.69 -29.85
N GLU A 52 -16.75 -0.70 -30.58
CA GLU A 52 -15.46 -0.89 -31.24
C GLU A 52 -14.38 -0.79 -30.17
N ASP A 53 -13.64 -1.89 -30.01
CA ASP A 53 -12.44 -2.08 -29.18
C ASP A 53 -12.59 -2.73 -27.78
N ALA A 54 -13.51 -3.68 -27.63
CA ALA A 54 -13.50 -4.63 -26.50
C ALA A 54 -12.64 -5.89 -26.78
N ASN A 55 -11.56 -5.75 -27.54
CA ASN A 55 -10.64 -6.85 -27.88
C ASN A 55 -9.26 -6.67 -27.21
N SER A 56 -9.18 -6.10 -26.01
CA SER A 56 -8.01 -6.35 -25.18
C SER A 56 -8.10 -7.79 -24.67
N ASN A 57 -7.14 -8.63 -25.04
CA ASN A 57 -7.13 -10.02 -24.55
C ASN A 57 -7.18 -9.99 -23.01
N LEU A 58 -7.96 -10.87 -22.38
CA LEU A 58 -8.00 -10.98 -20.91
C LEU A 58 -6.59 -11.03 -20.28
N PHE A 59 -5.64 -11.62 -21.01
CA PHE A 59 -4.21 -11.68 -20.67
C PHE A 59 -3.44 -10.36 -20.81
N GLU A 60 -3.80 -9.51 -21.77
CA GLU A 60 -3.26 -8.15 -21.88
C GLU A 60 -3.70 -7.31 -20.68
N ASN A 61 -4.96 -7.43 -20.26
CA ASN A 61 -5.46 -6.77 -19.05
C ASN A 61 -4.65 -7.17 -17.79
N PHE A 62 -4.24 -8.45 -17.67
CA PHE A 62 -3.35 -8.87 -16.57
C PHE A 62 -1.94 -8.27 -16.68
N THR A 63 -1.44 -8.10 -17.91
CA THR A 63 -0.13 -7.48 -18.15
C THR A 63 -0.16 -6.00 -17.76
N GLU A 64 -1.20 -5.28 -18.14
CA GLU A 64 -1.41 -3.88 -17.77
C GLU A 64 -1.57 -3.71 -16.25
N ILE A 65 -2.35 -4.57 -15.60
CA ILE A 65 -2.50 -4.60 -14.15
C ILE A 65 -1.13 -4.80 -13.47
N ASN A 66 -0.32 -5.73 -13.96
CA ASN A 66 1.02 -5.98 -13.41
C ASN A 66 1.93 -4.75 -13.57
N ILE A 67 1.88 -4.06 -14.71
CA ILE A 67 2.62 -2.81 -14.93
C ILE A 67 2.21 -1.75 -13.90
N ILE A 68 0.90 -1.61 -13.63
CA ILE A 68 0.40 -0.67 -12.62
C ILE A 68 0.89 -1.06 -11.22
N ILE A 69 0.85 -2.34 -10.87
CA ILE A 69 1.36 -2.84 -9.57
C ILE A 69 2.83 -2.49 -9.38
N GLU A 70 3.68 -2.69 -10.40
CA GLU A 70 5.10 -2.35 -10.30
C GLU A 70 5.35 -0.83 -10.18
N LYS A 71 4.55 -0.01 -10.86
CA LYS A 71 4.58 1.45 -10.68
C LYS A 71 4.23 1.83 -9.24
N LEU A 72 3.18 1.23 -8.68
CA LEU A 72 2.77 1.49 -7.29
C LEU A 72 3.86 1.09 -6.29
N LYS A 73 4.51 -0.05 -6.48
CA LYS A 73 5.65 -0.47 -5.64
C LYS A 73 6.81 0.51 -5.71
N THR A 74 7.11 1.02 -6.91
CA THR A 74 8.16 2.03 -7.12
C THR A 74 7.84 3.31 -6.36
N VAL A 75 6.61 3.82 -6.49
CA VAL A 75 6.14 5.02 -5.77
C VAL A 75 6.18 4.82 -4.25
N GLU A 76 5.78 3.64 -3.76
CA GLU A 76 5.86 3.34 -2.34
C GLU A 76 7.29 3.34 -1.81
N LYS A 77 8.25 2.81 -2.58
CA LYS A 77 9.66 2.84 -2.25
C LYS A 77 10.20 4.28 -2.22
N GLU A 78 9.88 5.09 -3.22
CA GLU A 78 10.28 6.50 -3.28
C GLU A 78 9.72 7.29 -2.08
N LYS A 79 8.43 7.08 -1.75
CA LYS A 79 7.81 7.66 -0.55
C LYS A 79 8.60 7.31 0.72
N ASN A 80 8.95 6.04 0.90
CA ASN A 80 9.68 5.60 2.09
C ASN A 80 11.10 6.16 2.15
N ASN A 81 11.78 6.32 1.01
CA ASN A 81 13.09 6.99 0.95
C ASN A 81 12.97 8.47 1.37
N LEU A 82 11.99 9.19 0.86
CA LEU A 82 11.74 10.60 1.20
C LEU A 82 11.43 10.78 2.69
N ILE A 83 10.68 9.86 3.29
CA ILE A 83 10.43 9.85 4.75
C ILE A 83 11.77 9.71 5.50
N GLY A 84 12.64 8.78 5.08
CA GLY A 84 13.95 8.60 5.69
C GLY A 84 14.86 9.82 5.57
N GLU A 85 14.87 10.49 4.42
CA GLU A 85 15.61 11.75 4.22
C GLU A 85 15.09 12.87 5.13
N LEU A 86 13.77 12.97 5.30
CA LEU A 86 13.13 13.94 6.19
C LEU A 86 13.51 13.69 7.66
N ASP A 87 13.50 12.43 8.10
CA ASP A 87 13.89 12.05 9.46
C ASP A 87 15.35 12.41 9.75
N GLN A 88 16.25 12.15 8.79
CA GLN A 88 17.65 12.55 8.90
C GLN A 88 17.81 14.08 8.97
N LEU A 89 17.08 14.82 8.14
CA LEU A 89 17.11 16.27 8.14
C LEU A 89 16.61 16.84 9.47
N MET A 90 15.53 16.28 10.02
CA MET A 90 14.98 16.67 11.32
C MET A 90 15.99 16.42 12.45
N SER A 91 16.61 15.24 12.49
CA SER A 91 17.62 14.90 13.49
C SER A 91 18.83 15.86 13.43
N ASN A 92 19.33 16.14 12.22
CA ASN A 92 20.42 17.10 12.03
C ASN A 92 20.06 18.52 12.49
N PHE A 93 18.83 18.94 12.20
CA PHE A 93 18.31 20.24 12.65
C PHE A 93 18.27 20.32 14.18
N GLU A 94 17.74 19.30 14.84
CA GLU A 94 17.63 19.26 16.31
C GLU A 94 19.01 19.27 16.99
N ILE A 95 19.98 18.51 16.48
CA ILE A 95 21.37 18.54 16.96
C ILE A 95 21.95 19.95 16.84
N ARG A 96 21.75 20.60 15.69
CA ARG A 96 22.27 21.96 15.44
C ARG A 96 21.61 22.99 16.33
N LYS A 97 20.29 22.91 16.51
CA LYS A 97 19.52 23.76 17.42
C LYS A 97 20.05 23.64 18.85
N ASN A 98 20.18 22.43 19.37
CA ASN A 98 20.66 22.18 20.72
C ASN A 98 22.11 22.68 20.93
N SER A 99 22.95 22.57 19.91
CA SER A 99 24.32 23.13 19.94
C SER A 99 24.32 24.65 20.01
N LEU A 100 23.45 25.31 19.24
CA LEU A 100 23.30 26.76 19.24
C LEU A 100 22.73 27.26 20.57
N ASP A 101 21.74 26.58 21.13
CA ASP A 101 21.15 26.95 22.43
C ASP A 101 22.20 26.92 23.55
N LYS A 102 23.08 25.90 23.56
CA LYS A 102 24.21 25.84 24.50
C LYS A 102 25.18 27.01 24.31
N LYS A 103 25.52 27.35 23.07
CA LYS A 103 26.41 28.49 22.76
C LYS A 103 25.78 29.81 23.23
N LEU A 104 24.48 29.99 22.99
CA LEU A 104 23.74 31.18 23.41
C LEU A 104 23.76 31.34 24.94
N ILE A 105 23.51 30.26 25.68
CA ILE A 105 23.57 30.27 27.15
C ILE A 105 24.97 30.68 27.64
N ASN A 106 26.03 30.17 27.02
CA ASN A 106 27.39 30.51 27.41
C ASN A 106 27.70 31.99 27.16
N ILE A 107 27.35 32.53 26.00
CA ILE A 107 27.52 33.95 25.67
C ILE A 107 26.72 34.83 26.63
N GLN A 108 25.50 34.42 27.00
CA GLN A 108 24.68 35.17 27.93
C GLN A 108 25.32 35.22 29.33
N LYS A 109 25.88 34.12 29.81
CA LYS A 109 26.62 34.08 31.09
C LYS A 109 27.88 34.96 31.06
N GLU A 110 28.62 34.91 29.96
CA GLU A 110 29.82 35.72 29.77
C GLU A 110 29.47 37.22 29.77
N LYS A 111 28.44 37.61 29.02
CA LYS A 111 27.89 38.97 29.03
C LYS A 111 27.51 39.42 30.43
N GLU A 112 26.75 38.61 31.18
CA GLU A 112 26.39 38.94 32.57
C GLU A 112 27.62 39.14 33.47
N MET A 113 28.68 38.36 33.27
CA MET A 113 29.92 38.51 34.02
C MET A 113 30.62 39.83 33.69
N TYR A 114 30.67 40.21 32.41
CA TYR A 114 31.19 41.51 31.98
C TYR A 114 30.35 42.67 32.50
N ASP A 115 29.03 42.59 32.45
CA ASP A 115 28.14 43.63 32.98
C ASP A 115 28.37 43.84 34.48
N LYS A 116 28.53 42.74 35.25
CA LYS A 116 28.88 42.80 36.68
C LYS A 116 30.25 43.46 36.92
N ALA A 117 31.25 43.11 36.12
CA ALA A 117 32.59 43.69 36.23
C ALA A 117 32.60 45.19 35.90
N ILE A 118 31.90 45.61 34.85
CA ILE A 118 31.73 47.01 34.47
C ILE A 118 31.03 47.78 35.58
N ASN A 119 29.96 47.24 36.15
CA ASN A 119 29.25 47.87 37.27
C ASN A 119 30.15 48.05 38.49
N LEU A 120 30.98 47.05 38.82
CA LEU A 120 31.97 47.16 39.90
C LEU A 120 32.97 48.29 39.62
N ILE A 121 33.56 48.34 38.42
CA ILE A 121 34.50 49.40 38.03
C ILE A 121 33.86 50.78 38.14
N ASN A 122 32.62 50.94 37.65
CA ASN A 122 31.88 52.19 37.73
C ASN A 122 31.61 52.61 39.18
N SER A 123 31.26 51.65 40.04
CA SER A 123 31.04 51.92 41.47
C SER A 123 32.32 52.40 42.17
N LEU A 124 33.49 51.85 41.81
CA LEU A 124 34.78 52.25 42.35
C LEU A 124 35.25 53.62 41.83
N LYS A 125 34.89 53.98 40.60
CA LYS A 125 35.25 55.28 39.98
C LYS A 125 34.45 56.46 40.54
N ASN A 126 33.26 56.20 41.09
CA ASN A 126 32.38 57.20 41.68
C ASN A 126 32.62 57.41 43.20
N VAL A 127 33.65 56.77 43.77
CA VAL A 127 34.18 57.00 45.12
C VAL A 127 35.41 57.89 45.03
#